data_AF-A0A7K7V533-F1
#
_entry.id   AF-A0A7K7V533-F1
#
_cell.length_a   1.000
_cell.length_b   1.000
_cell.length_c   1.000
_cell.angle_alpha   90.00
_cell.angle_beta   90.00
_cell.angle_gamma   90.00
#
_symmetry.space_group_name_H-M   'P 1'
#
loop_
_entity.id
_entity.type
_entity.pdbx_description
1 polymer ?
#
loop_
_entity_poly.entity_id
_entity_poly.type
_entity_poly.pdbx_seq_one_letter_code
_entity_poly.pdbx_strand_id
1 'polypeptide(L)'
;YPVLFSSAPHFSVMYVGGSVEIPNLTYTNDLSNSKSQEFLLQAEAIQNSFAELYKSSTLGKYYLKSVVAAFSEGESGLRAYYWDTFRAP
;
A
#
# COMPACT_ATOMS: atom_id res chain seq x y z
N TYR A 1 32.30 25.11 26.43
CA TYR A 1 31.83 24.00 25.57
C TYR A 1 30.43 24.35 25.06
N PRO A 2 30.18 24.46 23.74
CA PRO A 2 28.83 24.66 23.27
C PRO A 2 28.06 23.33 23.31
N VAL A 3 26.84 23.38 23.86
CA VAL A 3 25.90 22.26 23.87
C VAL A 3 25.26 22.19 22.47
N LEU A 4 25.59 21.17 21.70
CA LEU A 4 24.90 20.90 20.44
C LEU A 4 23.50 20.38 20.77
N PHE A 5 22.47 21.22 20.60
CA PHE A 5 21.11 20.74 20.51
C PHE A 5 20.97 19.98 19.19
N SER A 6 21.06 18.65 19.27
CA SER A 6 20.61 17.79 18.18
C SER A 6 19.08 17.94 18.12
N SER A 7 18.55 18.71 17.16
CA SER A 7 17.12 18.61 16.88
C SER A 7 16.87 17.16 16.45
N ALA A 8 15.86 16.51 17.04
CA ALA A 8 15.45 15.21 16.53
C ALA A 8 15.12 15.36 15.04
N PRO A 9 15.45 14.39 14.17
CA PRO A 9 15.04 14.46 12.77
C PRO A 9 13.51 14.60 12.74
N HIS A 10 13.04 15.71 12.16
CA HIS A 10 11.62 15.91 11.92
C HIS A 10 11.20 14.87 10.89
N PHE A 11 10.29 13.98 11.25
CA PHE A 11 9.71 13.05 10.30
C PHE A 11 8.25 13.42 10.07
N SER A 12 7.77 13.21 8.86
CA SER A 12 6.35 13.29 8.51
C SER A 12 5.84 11.91 8.07
N VAL A 13 4.53 11.69 8.22
CA VAL A 13 3.88 10.51 7.65
C VAL A 13 3.19 10.96 6.37
N MET A 14 3.62 10.38 5.24
CA MET A 14 3.03 10.62 3.94
C MET A 14 2.11 9.46 3.56
N TYR A 15 0.97 9.78 2.97
CA TYR A 15 0.01 8.81 2.43
C TYR A 15 -0.10 9.02 0.93
N VAL A 16 0.13 7.97 0.15
CA VAL A 16 -0.02 7.96 -1.31
C VAL A 16 -1.16 7.03 -1.65
N GLY A 17 -2.22 7.58 -2.23
CA GLY A 17 -3.39 6.84 -2.69
C GLY A 17 -3.36 6.62 -4.18
N GLY A 18 -3.88 5.49 -4.64
CA GLY A 18 -3.98 5.19 -6.06
C GLY A 18 -4.84 3.98 -6.35
N SER A 19 -4.86 3.60 -7.63
CA SER A 19 -5.44 2.33 -8.08
C SER A 19 -4.51 1.65 -9.07
N VAL A 20 -4.46 0.33 -9.03
CA VAL A 20 -3.74 -0.51 -9.99
C VAL A 20 -4.70 -1.54 -10.58
N GLU A 21 -4.55 -1.84 -11.87
CA GLU A 21 -5.23 -2.98 -12.49
C GLU A 21 -4.32 -4.20 -12.49
N ILE A 22 -4.88 -5.33 -12.07
CA ILE A 22 -4.22 -6.62 -12.05
C ILE A 22 -4.84 -7.45 -13.16
N PRO A 23 -4.14 -7.63 -14.29
CA PRO A 23 -4.66 -8.43 -15.39
C PRO A 23 -4.81 -9.88 -14.97
N ASN A 24 -5.69 -10.62 -15.66
CA ASN A 24 -5.98 -12.03 -15.40
C ASN A 24 -6.64 -12.34 -14.03
N LEU A 25 -7.05 -11.32 -13.28
CA LEU A 25 -7.96 -11.46 -12.16
C LEU A 25 -9.29 -10.82 -12.51
N THR A 26 -10.40 -11.48 -12.18
CA THR A 26 -11.76 -10.98 -12.45
C THR A 26 -12.38 -10.50 -11.14
N TYR A 27 -13.07 -9.36 -11.19
CA TYR A 27 -13.86 -8.90 -10.06
C TYR A 27 -15.03 -9.86 -9.80
N THR A 28 -15.23 -10.23 -8.53
CA THR A 28 -16.38 -11.01 -8.07
C THR A 28 -17.13 -10.25 -6.99
N ASN A 29 -18.40 -10.58 -6.79
CA ASN A 29 -19.22 -9.90 -5.79
C ASN A 29 -18.69 -10.09 -4.35
N ASP A 30 -17.94 -11.16 -4.09
CA ASP A 30 -17.34 -11.42 -2.78
C ASP A 30 -16.23 -10.40 -2.45
N LEU A 31 -15.60 -9.80 -3.48
CA LEU A 31 -14.63 -8.71 -3.32
C LEU A 31 -15.27 -7.35 -3.03
N SER A 32 -16.61 -7.25 -3.03
CA SER A 32 -17.31 -6.02 -2.61
C SER A 32 -17.31 -5.82 -1.09
N ASN A 33 -17.21 -6.91 -0.33
CA ASN A 33 -17.24 -6.88 1.13
C ASN A 33 -15.82 -6.91 1.69
N SER A 34 -15.35 -5.79 2.26
CA SER A 34 -14.01 -5.68 2.84
C SER A 34 -13.74 -6.60 4.04
N LYS A 35 -14.75 -7.34 4.51
CA LYS A 35 -14.66 -8.32 5.60
C LYS A 35 -14.80 -9.76 5.12
N SER A 36 -15.03 -10.00 3.83
CA SER A 36 -15.06 -11.36 3.27
C SER A 36 -13.67 -11.97 3.30
N GLN A 37 -13.60 -13.30 3.34
CA GLN A 37 -12.33 -14.01 3.33
C GLN A 37 -11.60 -13.79 2.00
N GLU A 38 -12.34 -13.74 0.89
CA GLU A 38 -11.87 -13.51 -0.46
C GLU A 38 -11.21 -12.12 -0.57
N PHE A 39 -11.86 -11.08 -0.04
CA PHE A 39 -11.27 -9.74 0.00
C PHE A 39 -9.96 -9.74 0.78
N LEU A 40 -9.97 -10.33 1.98
CA LEU A 40 -8.82 -10.30 2.87
C LEU A 40 -7.62 -11.04 2.27
N LEU A 41 -7.84 -12.21 1.67
CA LEU A 41 -6.79 -12.99 1.00
C LEU A 41 -6.24 -12.25 -0.23
N GLN A 42 -7.12 -11.66 -1.05
CA GLN A 42 -6.69 -10.92 -2.24
C GLN A 42 -5.95 -9.63 -1.87
N ALA A 43 -6.42 -8.91 -0.86
CA ALA A 43 -5.77 -7.73 -0.32
C ALA A 43 -4.38 -8.07 0.25
N GLU A 44 -4.27 -9.15 1.02
CA GLU A 44 -3.00 -9.62 1.58
C GLU A 44 -1.98 -9.95 0.47
N ALA A 45 -2.38 -10.67 -0.58
CA ALA A 45 -1.49 -11.00 -1.69
C ALA A 45 -0.93 -9.75 -2.39
N ILE A 46 -1.77 -8.75 -2.63
CA ILE A 46 -1.35 -7.49 -3.28
C ILE A 46 -0.47 -6.66 -2.33
N GLN A 47 -0.84 -6.54 -1.06
CA GLN A 47 -0.06 -5.81 -0.06
C GLN A 47 1.32 -6.43 0.16
N ASN A 48 1.43 -7.76 0.15
CA ASN A 48 2.71 -8.47 0.22
C ASN A 48 3.58 -8.17 -1.00
N SER A 49 2.98 -8.18 -2.20
CA SER A 49 3.66 -7.81 -3.44
C SER A 49 4.19 -6.37 -3.39
N PHE A 50 3.39 -5.40 -2.93
CA PHE A 50 3.83 -4.01 -2.75
C PHE A 50 4.93 -3.89 -1.69
N ALA A 51 4.84 -4.65 -0.60
CA ALA A 51 5.87 -4.65 0.42
C ALA A 51 7.23 -5.13 -0.14
N GLU A 52 7.24 -6.19 -0.96
CA GLU A 52 8.46 -6.67 -1.62
C GLU A 52 9.03 -5.64 -2.62
N LEU A 53 8.17 -5.05 -3.46
CA LEU A 53 8.56 -4.02 -4.42
C LEU A 53 9.14 -2.78 -3.74
N TYR A 54 8.47 -2.26 -2.71
CA TYR A 54 8.97 -1.07 -2.01
C TYR A 54 10.25 -1.36 -1.23
N LYS A 55 10.32 -2.49 -0.50
CA LYS A 55 11.52 -2.86 0.27
C LYS A 55 12.76 -3.08 -0.60
N SER A 56 12.58 -3.52 -1.84
CA SER A 56 13.67 -3.67 -2.82
C SER A 56 14.02 -2.38 -3.57
N SER A 57 13.22 -1.33 -3.44
CA SER A 57 13.42 -0.02 -4.10
C SER A 57 14.21 0.97 -3.25
N THR A 58 14.52 2.13 -3.84
CA THR A 58 15.11 3.29 -3.13
C THR A 58 14.18 3.87 -2.05
N LEU A 59 12.88 3.58 -2.10
CA LEU A 59 11.88 4.01 -1.11
C LEU A 59 11.79 3.05 0.09
N GLY A 60 12.45 1.90 0.06
CA GLY A 60 12.28 0.85 1.06
C GLY A 60 12.56 1.28 2.50
N LYS A 61 13.53 2.19 2.69
CA LYS A 61 13.86 2.76 4.01
C LYS A 61 12.77 3.70 4.57
N TYR A 62 11.86 4.15 3.73
CA TYR A 62 10.74 5.03 4.11
C TYR A 62 9.41 4.28 4.17
N TYR A 63 9.29 3.14 3.49
CA TYR A 63 8.05 2.36 3.42
C TYR A 63 7.63 1.84 4.81
N LEU A 64 6.36 2.06 5.16
CA LEU A 64 5.76 1.53 6.38
C LEU A 64 4.80 0.38 6.08
N LYS A 65 3.82 0.62 5.20
CA LYS A 65 2.81 -0.37 4.82
C LYS A 65 2.03 0.05 3.57
N SER A 66 1.41 -0.93 2.94
CA SER A 66 0.38 -0.79 1.93
C SER A 66 -0.92 -1.37 2.47
N VAL A 67 -2.04 -0.72 2.18
CA VAL A 67 -3.38 -1.21 2.53
C VAL A 67 -4.27 -1.14 1.30
N VAL A 68 -4.86 -2.26 0.91
CA VAL A 68 -5.92 -2.28 -0.10
C VAL A 68 -7.23 -1.88 0.57
N ALA A 69 -7.84 -0.81 0.06
CA ALA A 69 -9.07 -0.22 0.59
C ALA A 69 -10.32 -0.79 -0.07
N ALA A 70 -10.25 -1.12 -1.36
CA ALA A 70 -11.39 -1.60 -2.13
C ALA A 70 -10.95 -2.32 -3.40
N PHE A 71 -11.87 -3.10 -3.97
CA PHE A 71 -11.76 -3.66 -5.30
C PHE A 71 -12.93 -3.21 -6.18
N SER A 72 -12.70 -3.10 -7.48
CA SER A 72 -13.75 -2.97 -8.49
C SER A 72 -13.41 -3.75 -9.75
N GLU A 73 -14.39 -3.83 -10.64
CA GLU A 73 -14.12 -4.16 -12.03
C GLU A 73 -13.22 -3.08 -12.66
N GLY A 74 -12.19 -3.52 -13.37
CA GLY A 74 -11.29 -2.68 -14.18
C GLY A 74 -11.54 -2.90 -15.67
N GLU A 75 -10.79 -2.18 -16.50
CA GLU A 75 -10.87 -2.31 -17.97
C GLU A 75 -10.32 -3.66 -18.46
N SER A 76 -9.25 -4.15 -17.81
CA SER A 76 -8.53 -5.36 -18.23
C SER A 76 -8.35 -6.41 -17.12
N GLY A 77 -9.00 -6.22 -15.97
CA GLY A 77 -8.91 -7.14 -14.83
C GLY A 77 -9.43 -6.54 -13.54
N LEU A 78 -8.90 -7.03 -12.41
CA LEU A 78 -9.28 -6.60 -11.08
C LEU A 78 -8.61 -5.27 -10.77
N ARG A 79 -9.39 -4.22 -10.48
CA ARG A 79 -8.86 -2.95 -10.02
C ARG A 79 -8.78 -2.95 -8.50
N ALA A 80 -7.59 -2.70 -7.95
CA ALA A 80 -7.34 -2.56 -6.53
C ALA A 80 -7.06 -1.10 -6.17
N TYR A 81 -7.79 -0.55 -5.22
CA TYR A 81 -7.57 0.79 -4.66
C TYR A 81 -6.75 0.67 -3.40
N TYR A 82 -5.69 1.46 -3.27
CA TYR A 82 -4.72 1.28 -2.19
C TYR A 82 -4.26 2.59 -1.57
N TRP A 83 -3.72 2.46 -0.36
CA TRP A 83 -2.99 3.49 0.37
C TRP A 83 -1.63 2.96 0.79
N ASP A 84 -0.59 3.61 0.31
CA ASP A 84 0.78 3.40 0.78
C ASP A 84 1.15 4.45 1.81
N THR A 85 1.75 4.00 2.90
CA THR A 85 2.20 4.87 3.99
C THR A 85 3.72 4.89 4.04
N PHE A 86 4.30 6.08 4.04
CA PHE A 86 5.74 6.29 4.14
C PHE A 86 6.08 7.19 5.32
N ARG A 87 7.22 6.92 5.96
CA ARG A 87 7.89 7.83 6.89
C ARG A 87 8.85 8.69 6.09
N ALA A 88 8.47 9.92 5.79
CA ALA A 88 9.34 10.86 5.10
C ALA A 88 10.24 11.62 6.08
N PRO A 89 11.49 11.91 5.69
CA PRO A 89 12.40 12.74 6.46
C PRO A 89 12.03 14.23 6.41
#